data_AF-A0A7J8IVW2-F1
#
_entry.id   AF-A0A7J8IVW2-F1
#
_cell.length_a   1.000
_cell.length_b   1.000
_cell.length_c   1.000
_cell.angle_alpha   90.00
_cell.angle_beta   90.00
_cell.angle_gamma   90.00
#
_symmetry.space_group_name_H-M   'P 1'
#
loop_
_entity.id
_entity.type
_entity.pdbx_description
1 polymer ?
#
loop_
_entity_poly.entity_id
_entity_poly.type
_entity_poly.pdbx_seq_one_letter_code
_entity_poly.pdbx_strand_id
1 'polypeptide(L)'
;MAFLQSYIDLAIKLKGTSTILLTRINCADWSDVCTKQNVTEFPVVKMYKKGKNPVSYAGMLGTEDLLKFIQLNRISCPVNITSVREAEEYLSGELYKDLISYASVSILGLFSPNMTIAKEDFIEAGKYLKGYVVTGIYSEDDVSILSNKYTATLPALLLARHKEGKIESIPIANTHAQDIVQIITNSLLETFPEITVENLPTYLRLQKPLFILFSDDSINPEHKKAILTLVKGKHLDLFTPCWLNLKNTPVGRGILQAYFGVLPPTPLLVVVNLHSGGQVFAFPSDQAITEQNLLLWLKKLEAGLESHITILPAQEWKPPLPAYNFLRMMDAAASSHHPARKDPECMKETVVQENDKEQHEDRSANRKEPTETLRIKRWNRSNVFKAEKSFRHDNKEL
;
A
#
# COMPACT_ATOMS: atom_id res chain seq x y z
N MET A 1 -12.89 -0.74 -14.22
CA MET A 1 -13.78 0.45 -14.21
C MET A 1 -13.91 1.10 -12.83
N ALA A 2 -13.78 0.38 -11.71
CA ALA A 2 -13.94 0.95 -10.36
C ALA A 2 -13.06 2.18 -10.07
N PHE A 3 -11.75 2.13 -10.35
CA PHE A 3 -10.85 3.26 -10.10
C PHE A 3 -11.23 4.55 -10.86
N LEU A 4 -11.73 4.42 -12.09
CA LEU A 4 -12.08 5.61 -12.90
C LEU A 4 -13.21 6.39 -12.24
N GLN A 5 -14.18 5.70 -11.63
CA GLN A 5 -15.26 6.36 -10.89
C GLN A 5 -14.71 7.11 -9.68
N SER A 6 -13.86 6.47 -8.88
CA SER A 6 -13.20 7.12 -7.74
C SER A 6 -12.40 8.36 -8.15
N TYR A 7 -11.73 8.30 -9.31
CA TYR A 7 -10.98 9.43 -9.87
C TYR A 7 -11.88 10.58 -10.34
N ILE A 8 -13.07 10.28 -10.88
CA ILE A 8 -14.08 11.29 -11.25
C ILE A 8 -14.65 11.95 -10.00
N ASP A 9 -15.02 11.17 -8.98
CA ASP A 9 -15.58 11.68 -7.72
C ASP A 9 -14.57 12.60 -7.03
N LEU A 10 -13.28 12.23 -7.06
CA LEU A 10 -12.19 13.09 -6.59
C LEU A 10 -12.12 14.42 -7.36
N ALA A 11 -12.23 14.38 -8.69
CA ALA A 11 -12.23 15.59 -9.52
C ALA A 11 -13.41 16.52 -9.19
N ILE A 12 -14.59 15.96 -8.90
CA ILE A 12 -15.76 16.72 -8.46
C ILE A 12 -15.49 17.39 -7.11
N LYS A 13 -14.91 16.66 -6.14
CA LYS A 13 -14.55 17.21 -4.82
C LYS A 13 -13.51 18.34 -4.88
N LEU A 14 -12.56 18.25 -5.80
CA LEU A 14 -11.48 19.23 -5.97
C LEU A 14 -11.87 20.43 -6.84
N LYS A 15 -13.06 20.40 -7.44
CA LYS A 15 -13.55 21.47 -8.32
C LYS A 15 -13.72 22.76 -7.52
N GLY A 16 -12.98 23.80 -7.90
CA GLY A 16 -13.10 25.15 -7.31
C GLY A 16 -12.35 25.37 -5.99
N THR A 17 -11.72 24.34 -5.43
CA THR A 17 -11.01 24.42 -4.12
C THR A 17 -9.49 24.31 -4.25
N SER A 18 -8.98 23.82 -5.38
CA SER A 18 -7.55 23.54 -5.54
C SER A 18 -7.01 24.06 -6.86
N THR A 19 -5.73 24.45 -6.87
CA THR A 19 -4.96 24.75 -8.09
C THR A 19 -4.45 23.49 -8.79
N ILE A 20 -5.05 22.34 -8.48
CA ILE A 20 -4.57 21.03 -8.89
C ILE A 20 -5.31 20.59 -10.14
N LEU A 21 -4.55 20.24 -11.17
CA LEU A 21 -5.06 19.72 -12.43
C LEU A 21 -5.04 18.19 -12.40
N LEU A 22 -6.22 17.57 -12.49
CA LEU A 22 -6.33 16.13 -12.66
C LEU A 22 -6.31 15.81 -14.14
N THR A 23 -5.39 14.93 -14.54
CA THR A 23 -5.23 14.48 -15.93
C THR A 23 -5.24 12.97 -16.01
N ARG A 24 -5.55 12.43 -17.19
CA ARG A 24 -5.51 10.99 -17.48
C ARG A 24 -4.75 10.78 -18.78
N ILE A 25 -3.84 9.82 -18.80
CA ILE A 25 -3.12 9.39 -20.00
C ILE A 25 -3.55 7.97 -20.33
N ASN A 26 -3.96 7.74 -21.58
CA ASN A 26 -4.18 6.39 -22.08
C ASN A 26 -2.86 5.84 -22.61
N CYS A 27 -2.26 4.89 -21.89
CA CYS A 27 -0.97 4.31 -22.29
C CYS A 27 -1.06 3.38 -23.52
N ALA A 28 -2.27 3.02 -23.96
CA ALA A 28 -2.44 2.38 -25.26
C ALA A 28 -2.15 3.35 -26.41
N ASP A 29 -2.60 4.61 -26.28
CA ASP A 29 -2.41 5.64 -27.31
C ASP A 29 -1.04 6.34 -27.17
N TRP A 30 -0.52 6.47 -25.94
CA TRP A 30 0.70 7.20 -25.60
C TRP A 30 1.75 6.29 -24.92
N SER A 31 2.07 5.18 -25.58
CA SER A 31 2.95 4.14 -25.03
C SER A 31 4.38 4.65 -24.75
N ASP A 32 4.91 5.54 -25.58
CA ASP A 32 6.24 6.13 -25.43
C ASP A 32 6.34 7.02 -24.17
N VAL A 33 5.32 7.83 -23.90
CA VAL A 33 5.21 8.67 -22.69
C VAL A 33 5.17 7.79 -21.45
N CYS A 34 4.31 6.76 -21.45
CA CYS A 34 4.18 5.86 -20.30
C CYS A 34 5.46 5.05 -20.05
N THR A 35 6.15 4.63 -21.11
CA THR A 35 7.45 3.95 -21.01
C THR A 35 8.52 4.88 -20.42
N LYS A 36 8.62 6.13 -20.90
CA LYS A 36 9.54 7.14 -20.32
C LYS A 36 9.24 7.44 -18.86
N GLN A 37 7.98 7.31 -18.45
CA GLN A 37 7.56 7.46 -17.05
C GLN A 37 7.66 6.15 -16.26
N ASN A 38 8.30 5.10 -16.76
CA ASN A 38 8.46 3.80 -16.09
C ASN A 38 7.13 3.21 -15.59
N VAL A 39 6.06 3.35 -16.38
CA VAL A 39 4.76 2.74 -16.08
C VAL A 39 4.79 1.28 -16.52
N THR A 40 4.78 0.36 -15.55
CA THR A 40 4.84 -1.10 -15.78
C THR A 40 3.58 -1.84 -15.34
N GLU A 41 2.73 -1.16 -14.57
CA GLU A 41 1.47 -1.68 -14.05
C GLU A 41 0.36 -0.63 -14.21
N PHE A 42 -0.90 -1.06 -14.13
CA PHE A 42 -2.04 -0.19 -14.32
C PHE A 42 -3.12 -0.47 -13.27
N PRO A 43 -3.80 0.58 -12.76
CA PRO A 43 -3.52 2.00 -12.99
C PRO A 43 -2.30 2.48 -12.18
N VAL A 44 -1.63 3.55 -12.66
CA VAL A 44 -0.56 4.24 -11.93
C VAL A 44 -0.94 5.71 -11.77
N VAL A 45 -0.82 6.22 -10.54
CA VAL A 45 -1.09 7.62 -10.20
C VAL A 45 0.20 8.31 -9.79
N LYS A 46 0.48 9.45 -10.40
CA LYS A 46 1.66 10.28 -10.10
C LYS A 46 1.26 11.73 -9.94
N MET A 47 1.82 12.39 -8.93
CA MET A 47 1.63 13.81 -8.68
C MET A 47 2.87 14.59 -9.13
N TYR A 48 2.66 15.59 -9.99
CA TYR A 48 3.71 16.44 -10.52
C TYR A 48 3.64 17.83 -9.86
N LYS A 49 4.79 18.37 -9.46
CA LYS A 49 4.92 19.73 -8.94
C LYS A 49 6.07 20.42 -9.66
N LYS A 50 5.86 21.67 -10.09
CA LYS A 50 6.85 22.44 -10.85
C LYS A 50 8.21 22.42 -10.14
N GLY A 51 9.26 22.06 -10.89
CA GLY A 51 10.64 22.01 -10.39
C GLY A 51 10.93 20.88 -9.39
N LYS A 52 10.02 19.90 -9.21
CA LYS A 52 10.22 18.75 -8.33
C LYS A 52 9.98 17.44 -9.09
N ASN A 53 10.64 16.39 -8.63
CA ASN A 53 10.40 15.04 -9.13
C ASN A 53 8.96 14.59 -8.80
N PRO A 54 8.32 13.83 -9.70
CA PRO A 54 6.98 13.32 -9.46
C PRO A 54 6.96 12.34 -8.30
N VAL A 55 5.90 12.40 -7.49
CA VAL A 55 5.66 11.45 -6.40
C VAL A 55 4.66 10.40 -6.89
N SER A 56 5.03 9.12 -6.77
CA SER A 56 4.15 8.01 -7.15
C SER A 56 3.24 7.63 -5.99
N TYR A 57 1.97 7.39 -6.29
CA TYR A 57 0.99 6.91 -5.33
C TYR A 57 0.93 5.37 -5.35
N ALA A 58 0.99 4.78 -4.17
CA ALA A 58 1.01 3.33 -3.93
C ALA A 58 -0.03 2.91 -2.88
N GLY A 59 -0.93 3.81 -2.49
CA GLY A 59 -2.02 3.54 -1.56
C GLY A 59 -3.26 2.97 -2.25
N MET A 60 -4.36 2.90 -1.50
CA MET A 60 -5.64 2.42 -2.00
C MET A 60 -6.22 3.38 -3.04
N LEU A 61 -6.79 2.83 -4.11
CA LEU A 61 -7.26 3.62 -5.26
C LEU A 61 -8.65 4.26 -5.04
N GLY A 62 -9.05 4.45 -3.79
CA GLY A 62 -10.30 5.07 -3.38
C GLY A 62 -10.24 6.60 -3.38
N THR A 63 -11.42 7.24 -3.43
CA THR A 63 -11.56 8.71 -3.52
C THR A 63 -10.95 9.42 -2.30
N GLU A 64 -11.22 8.94 -1.09
CA GLU A 64 -10.73 9.57 0.14
C GLU A 64 -9.22 9.45 0.30
N ASP A 65 -8.64 8.29 0.02
CA ASP A 65 -7.19 8.08 0.14
C ASP A 65 -6.41 8.93 -0.87
N LEU A 66 -6.91 9.05 -2.10
CA LEU A 66 -6.33 9.94 -3.10
C LEU A 66 -6.43 11.40 -2.68
N LEU A 67 -7.58 11.81 -2.14
CA LEU A 67 -7.78 13.17 -1.62
C LEU A 67 -6.79 13.46 -0.49
N LYS A 68 -6.69 12.55 0.49
CA LYS A 68 -5.71 12.61 1.58
C LYS A 68 -4.29 12.74 1.01
N PHE A 69 -3.91 11.89 0.06
CA PHE A 69 -2.60 11.93 -0.55
C PHE A 69 -2.28 13.28 -1.20
N ILE A 70 -3.25 13.86 -1.91
CA ILE A 70 -3.12 15.17 -2.54
C ILE A 70 -2.93 16.27 -1.48
N GLN A 71 -3.75 16.27 -0.43
CA GLN A 71 -3.70 17.30 0.61
C GLN A 71 -2.38 17.25 1.39
N LEU A 72 -1.94 16.06 1.78
CA LEU A 72 -0.69 15.88 2.51
C LEU A 72 0.56 16.21 1.69
N ASN A 73 0.49 16.14 0.35
CA ASN A 73 1.59 16.56 -0.53
C ASN A 73 1.72 18.09 -0.71
N ARG A 74 0.82 18.89 -0.11
CA ARG A 74 0.88 20.37 -0.19
C ARG A 74 2.09 20.92 0.58
N ILE A 75 2.45 20.28 1.68
CA ILE A 75 3.58 20.63 2.56
C ILE A 75 4.86 19.85 2.23
N SER A 76 5.99 20.28 2.79
CA SER A 76 7.23 19.50 2.80
C SER A 76 7.13 18.32 3.77
N CYS A 77 7.89 17.26 3.50
CA CYS A 77 7.94 16.05 4.32
C CYS A 77 9.41 15.60 4.40
N PRO A 78 10.12 15.83 5.52
CA PRO A 78 9.65 16.52 6.73
C PRO A 78 9.51 18.05 6.57
N VAL A 79 8.71 18.66 7.43
CA VAL A 79 8.64 20.11 7.66
C VAL A 79 9.76 20.51 8.61
N ASN A 80 10.50 21.57 8.30
CA ASN A 80 11.51 22.11 9.20
C ASN A 80 10.84 22.97 10.27
N ILE A 81 10.96 22.58 11.53
CA ILE A 81 10.42 23.30 12.69
C ILE A 81 11.57 24.04 13.38
N THR A 82 11.40 25.33 13.62
CA THR A 82 12.50 26.25 13.97
C THR A 82 12.46 26.74 15.41
N SER A 83 11.38 26.48 16.15
CA SER A 83 11.28 26.85 17.57
C SER A 83 10.46 25.84 18.36
N VAL A 84 10.70 25.78 19.67
CA VAL A 84 9.91 24.96 20.61
C VAL A 84 8.43 25.32 20.52
N ARG A 85 8.09 26.59 20.41
CA ARG A 85 6.69 27.04 20.27
C ARG A 85 6.05 26.46 19.00
N GLU A 86 6.75 26.54 17.87
CA GLU A 86 6.28 25.97 16.61
C GLU A 86 6.15 24.44 16.69
N ALA A 87 7.05 23.76 17.41
CA ALA A 87 6.96 22.32 17.65
C ALA A 87 5.69 21.94 18.45
N GLU A 88 5.33 22.74 19.46
CA GLU A 88 4.11 22.56 20.23
C GLU A 88 2.84 22.82 19.39
N GLU A 89 2.85 23.89 18.58
CA GLU A 89 1.78 24.19 17.61
C GLU A 89 1.66 23.06 16.55
N TYR A 90 2.77 22.45 16.16
CA TYR A 90 2.79 21.29 15.25
C TYR A 90 2.20 20.03 15.90
N LEU A 91 2.62 19.70 17.13
CA LEU A 91 2.18 18.51 17.86
C LEU A 91 0.71 18.61 18.29
N SER A 92 0.23 19.80 18.62
CA SER A 92 -1.20 20.06 18.88
C SER A 92 -2.05 20.10 17.60
N GLY A 93 -1.39 20.17 16.43
CA GLY A 93 -2.02 20.27 15.11
C GLY A 93 -2.38 21.70 14.68
N GLU A 94 -2.30 22.67 15.59
CA GLU A 94 -2.65 24.07 15.34
C GLU A 94 -1.88 24.72 14.17
N LEU A 95 -0.66 24.24 13.88
CA LEU A 95 0.16 24.75 12.79
C LEU A 95 -0.43 24.41 11.40
N TYR A 96 -1.09 23.26 11.26
CA TYR A 96 -1.63 22.75 9.99
C TYR A 96 -3.09 22.28 10.14
N LYS A 97 -3.94 23.14 10.70
CA LYS A 97 -5.35 22.83 11.01
C LYS A 97 -6.14 22.24 9.85
N ASP A 98 -5.89 22.72 8.63
CA ASP A 98 -6.55 22.23 7.42
C ASP A 98 -6.15 20.78 7.09
N LEU A 99 -4.92 20.38 7.45
CA LEU A 99 -4.39 19.04 7.19
C LEU A 99 -4.68 18.02 8.30
N ILE A 100 -4.94 18.43 9.54
CA ILE A 100 -5.29 17.50 10.64
C ILE A 100 -6.51 16.65 10.26
N SER A 101 -7.46 17.23 9.52
CA SER A 101 -8.65 16.49 9.05
C SER A 101 -8.30 15.27 8.19
N TYR A 102 -7.14 15.29 7.53
CA TYR A 102 -6.61 14.21 6.71
C TYR A 102 -5.51 13.39 7.41
N ALA A 103 -4.88 13.94 8.46
CA ALA A 103 -3.82 13.32 9.23
C ALA A 103 -4.28 13.03 10.68
N SER A 104 -4.63 11.77 10.96
CA SER A 104 -4.95 11.32 12.32
C SER A 104 -3.75 11.39 13.27
N VAL A 105 -2.53 11.29 12.73
CA VAL A 105 -1.27 11.29 13.46
C VAL A 105 -0.27 12.23 12.78
N SER A 106 0.38 13.09 13.56
CA SER A 106 1.55 13.87 13.16
C SER A 106 2.80 13.31 13.83
N ILE A 107 3.94 13.37 13.14
CA ILE A 107 5.20 12.80 13.66
C ILE A 107 6.27 13.88 13.67
N LEU A 108 6.82 14.18 14.84
CA LEU A 108 7.93 15.11 14.99
C LEU A 108 9.20 14.34 15.36
N GLY A 109 10.21 14.37 14.50
CA GLY A 109 11.54 13.86 14.81
C GLY A 109 12.33 14.87 15.63
N LEU A 110 12.83 14.45 16.80
CA LEU A 110 13.69 15.22 17.67
C LEU A 110 15.13 14.72 17.56
N PHE A 111 16.05 15.63 17.25
CA PHE A 111 17.46 15.34 17.07
C PHE A 111 18.32 16.38 17.76
N SER A 112 19.47 15.98 18.28
CA SER A 112 20.51 16.97 18.62
C SER A 112 21.14 17.52 17.32
N PRO A 113 21.62 18.78 17.30
CA PRO A 113 22.22 19.39 16.11
C PRO A 113 23.37 18.57 15.50
N ASN A 114 24.13 17.86 16.34
CA ASN A 114 25.27 17.02 15.95
C ASN A 114 24.90 15.66 15.33
N MET A 115 23.63 15.22 15.39
CA MET A 115 23.18 13.92 14.90
C MET A 115 22.91 13.94 13.39
N THR A 116 23.93 14.19 12.57
CA THR A 116 23.78 14.35 11.11
C THR A 116 23.20 13.10 10.42
N ILE A 117 23.76 11.92 10.72
CA ILE A 117 23.34 10.66 10.09
C ILE A 117 21.86 10.35 10.37
N ALA A 118 21.46 10.40 11.64
CA ALA A 118 20.08 10.11 12.03
C ALA A 118 19.07 11.13 11.42
N LYS A 119 19.48 12.39 11.27
CA LYS A 119 18.68 13.40 10.57
C LYS A 119 18.53 13.07 9.09
N GLU A 120 19.59 12.66 8.41
CA GLU A 120 19.56 12.27 7.00
C GLU A 120 18.66 11.04 6.78
N ASP A 121 18.79 10.01 7.62
CA ASP A 121 17.94 8.81 7.60
C ASP A 121 16.45 9.18 7.78
N PHE A 122 16.14 10.09 8.72
CA PHE A 122 14.77 10.55 8.94
C PHE A 122 14.23 11.39 7.78
N ILE A 123 15.06 12.26 7.20
CA ILE A 123 14.69 13.05 6.01
C ILE A 123 14.41 12.12 4.82
N GLU A 124 15.22 11.09 4.63
CA GLU A 124 15.01 10.06 3.62
C GLU A 124 13.70 9.31 3.86
N ALA A 125 13.45 8.83 5.08
CA ALA A 125 12.19 8.20 5.45
C ALA A 125 10.98 9.12 5.18
N GLY A 126 11.09 10.42 5.50
CA GLY A 126 10.07 11.43 5.21
C GLY A 126 9.77 11.55 3.71
N LYS A 127 10.76 11.39 2.82
CA LYS A 127 10.52 11.38 1.37
C LYS A 127 9.68 10.18 0.94
N TYR A 128 9.92 8.99 1.50
CA TYR A 128 9.13 7.78 1.22
C TYR A 128 7.70 7.88 1.76
N LEU A 129 7.52 8.52 2.91
CA LEU A 129 6.23 8.70 3.58
C LEU A 129 5.43 9.90 3.08
N LYS A 130 5.97 10.64 2.12
CA LYS A 130 5.39 11.87 1.60
C LYS A 130 4.02 11.60 0.98
N GLY A 131 3.01 12.29 1.52
CA GLY A 131 1.62 12.12 1.09
C GLY A 131 0.83 11.11 1.92
N TYR A 132 1.47 10.35 2.81
CA TYR A 132 0.77 9.38 3.66
C TYR A 132 0.65 9.86 5.11
N VAL A 133 1.68 10.54 5.60
CA VAL A 133 1.76 11.10 6.95
C VAL A 133 2.47 12.45 6.93
N VAL A 134 2.09 13.32 7.87
CA VAL A 134 2.76 14.59 8.10
C VAL A 134 3.95 14.33 9.03
N THR A 135 5.15 14.65 8.56
CA THR A 135 6.36 14.57 9.37
C THR A 135 6.99 15.95 9.53
N GLY A 136 7.52 16.23 10.71
CA GLY A 136 8.29 17.42 11.07
C GLY A 136 9.65 17.02 11.62
N ILE A 137 10.63 17.89 11.52
CA ILE A 137 11.97 17.72 12.09
C ILE A 137 12.30 18.93 12.96
N TYR A 138 12.82 18.66 14.16
CA TYR A 138 13.32 19.66 15.09
C TYR A 138 14.74 19.29 15.53
N SER A 139 15.69 20.22 15.37
CA SER A 139 17.09 19.95 15.73
C SER A 139 17.86 21.16 16.25
N GLU A 140 17.18 22.07 16.94
CA GLU A 140 17.81 23.26 17.54
C GLU A 140 18.49 22.92 18.89
N ASP A 141 19.36 23.81 19.37
CA ASP A 141 20.16 23.61 20.59
C ASP A 141 19.32 23.40 21.86
N ASP A 142 18.10 23.92 21.88
CA ASP A 142 17.14 23.84 22.98
C ASP A 142 16.22 22.60 22.92
N VAL A 143 16.54 21.61 22.08
CA VAL A 143 15.82 20.32 21.96
C VAL A 143 15.62 19.60 23.29
N SER A 144 16.50 19.81 24.27
CA SER A 144 16.35 19.25 25.62
C SER A 144 15.04 19.67 26.31
N ILE A 145 14.47 20.83 25.96
CA ILE A 145 13.17 21.29 26.51
C ILE A 145 12.07 20.31 26.11
N LEU A 146 11.96 20.00 24.82
CA LEU A 146 10.97 19.04 24.30
C LEU A 146 11.29 17.61 24.75
N SER A 147 12.57 17.23 24.76
CA SER A 147 13.03 15.91 25.21
C SER A 147 12.61 15.62 26.65
N ASN A 148 12.79 16.59 27.56
CA ASN A 148 12.41 16.46 28.96
C ASN A 148 10.89 16.49 29.16
N LYS A 149 10.18 17.34 28.41
CA LYS A 149 8.72 17.47 28.51
C LYS A 149 8.00 16.17 28.12
N TYR A 150 8.47 15.51 27.06
CA TYR A 150 7.85 14.29 26.54
C TYR A 150 8.58 13.00 26.94
N THR A 151 9.53 13.09 27.87
CA THR A 151 10.34 11.95 28.35
C THR A 151 10.92 11.14 27.17
N ALA A 152 11.46 11.84 26.19
CA ALA A 152 12.00 11.26 24.97
C ALA A 152 13.52 11.13 25.06
N THR A 153 14.08 10.02 24.55
CA THR A 153 15.53 9.79 24.47
C THR A 153 16.00 10.05 23.04
N LEU A 154 16.82 11.08 22.84
CA LEU A 154 17.29 11.49 21.52
C LEU A 154 18.24 10.44 20.88
N PRO A 155 18.14 10.18 19.57
CA PRO A 155 17.12 10.68 18.64
C PRO A 155 15.78 9.96 18.84
N ALA A 156 14.67 10.70 18.76
CA ALA A 156 13.33 10.18 19.02
C ALA A 156 12.28 10.67 18.02
N LEU A 157 11.22 9.90 17.86
CA LEU A 157 9.97 10.29 17.20
C LEU A 157 8.92 10.62 18.26
N LEU A 158 8.28 11.77 18.15
CA LEU A 158 7.07 12.10 18.89
C LEU A 158 5.86 11.88 17.97
N LEU A 159 4.94 11.03 18.40
CA LEU A 159 3.73 10.67 17.68
C LEU A 159 2.54 11.33 18.34
N ALA A 160 1.99 12.36 17.71
CA ALA A 160 0.81 13.06 18.19
C ALA A 160 -0.45 12.47 17.57
N ARG A 161 -1.27 11.78 18.39
CA ARG A 161 -2.57 11.25 18.01
C ARG A 161 -3.65 12.28 18.34
N HIS A 162 -4.00 13.12 17.36
CA HIS A 162 -4.88 14.28 17.55
C HIS A 162 -6.26 13.93 18.11
N LYS A 163 -6.83 12.79 17.69
CA LYS A 163 -8.14 12.32 18.20
C LYS A 163 -8.11 11.89 19.66
N GLU A 164 -6.97 11.43 20.14
CA GLU A 164 -6.78 10.92 21.50
C GLU A 164 -6.18 11.96 22.46
N GLY A 165 -5.62 13.05 21.92
CA GLY A 165 -4.86 14.03 22.68
C GLY A 165 -3.59 13.44 23.32
N LYS A 166 -3.09 12.32 22.80
CA LYS A 166 -1.95 11.59 23.35
C LYS A 166 -0.72 11.78 22.48
N ILE A 167 0.42 12.02 23.13
CA ILE A 167 1.74 12.07 22.48
C ILE A 167 2.57 10.91 23.04
N GLU A 168 3.12 10.10 22.14
CA GLU A 168 3.99 8.97 22.46
C GLU A 168 5.39 9.22 21.92
N SER A 169 6.42 8.85 22.68
CA SER A 169 7.80 8.95 22.24
C SER A 169 8.34 7.56 21.86
N ILE A 170 9.03 7.48 20.72
CA ILE A 170 9.69 6.26 20.24
C ILE A 170 11.17 6.59 19.99
N PRO A 171 12.12 5.99 20.72
CA PRO A 171 13.54 6.17 20.44
C PRO A 171 13.91 5.48 19.12
N ILE A 172 14.76 6.14 18.32
CA ILE A 172 15.21 5.66 16.99
C ILE A 172 16.74 5.64 16.88
N ALA A 173 17.43 5.35 17.99
CA ALA A 173 18.88 5.23 18.01
C ALA A 173 19.33 4.10 17.06
N ASN A 174 20.31 4.40 16.20
CA ASN A 174 20.88 3.46 15.21
C ASN A 174 19.84 2.83 14.25
N THR A 175 18.76 3.56 13.95
CA THR A 175 17.71 3.10 13.03
C THR A 175 17.89 3.74 11.65
N HIS A 176 17.89 2.94 10.59
CA HIS A 176 18.04 3.42 9.21
C HIS A 176 16.71 3.89 8.62
N ALA A 177 16.77 4.63 7.50
CA ALA A 177 15.58 5.18 6.82
C ALA A 177 14.45 4.15 6.60
N GLN A 178 14.76 2.92 6.16
CA GLN A 178 13.74 1.89 5.89
C GLN A 178 13.03 1.42 7.16
N ASP A 179 13.77 1.24 8.25
CA ASP A 179 13.23 0.84 9.53
C ASP A 179 12.38 1.97 10.15
N ILE A 180 12.81 3.24 9.97
CA ILE A 180 12.00 4.40 10.35
C ILE A 180 10.66 4.41 9.61
N VAL A 181 10.66 4.14 8.30
CA VAL A 181 9.41 4.02 7.51
C VAL A 181 8.52 2.91 8.07
N GLN A 182 9.08 1.77 8.44
CA GLN A 182 8.33 0.65 9.01
C GLN A 182 7.78 0.97 10.41
N ILE A 183 8.57 1.60 11.27
CA ILE A 183 8.14 2.05 12.60
C ILE A 183 6.98 3.03 12.47
N ILE A 184 7.13 4.03 11.60
CA ILE A 184 6.09 5.03 11.35
C ILE A 184 4.84 4.37 10.81
N THR A 185 4.92 3.57 9.75
CA THR A 185 3.74 2.93 9.14
C THR A 185 3.01 2.01 10.12
N ASN A 186 3.73 1.24 10.95
CA ASN A 186 3.12 0.40 11.99
C ASN A 186 2.45 1.23 13.09
N SER A 187 3.04 2.37 13.46
CA SER A 187 2.49 3.25 14.49
C SER A 187 1.19 3.95 14.07
N LEU A 188 0.94 4.09 12.77
CA LEU A 188 -0.30 4.65 12.23
C LEU A 188 -1.49 3.70 12.37
N LEU A 189 -1.26 2.42 12.65
CA LEU A 189 -2.31 1.43 12.81
C LEU A 189 -3.09 1.69 14.10
N GLU A 190 -4.41 1.71 14.00
CA GLU A 190 -5.27 1.76 15.17
C GLU A 190 -5.21 0.43 15.94
N THR A 191 -5.34 0.50 17.25
CA THR A 191 -5.28 -0.69 18.12
C THR A 191 -6.53 -1.55 18.05
N PHE A 192 -7.68 -0.98 17.69
CA PHE A 192 -8.94 -1.71 17.49
C PHE A 192 -9.76 -1.09 16.34
N PRO A 193 -9.30 -1.25 15.09
CA PRO A 193 -9.89 -0.63 13.91
C PRO A 193 -11.19 -1.31 13.49
N GLU A 194 -12.04 -0.54 12.79
CA GLU A 194 -13.06 -1.12 11.91
C GLU A 194 -12.37 -1.64 10.65
N ILE A 195 -12.54 -2.92 10.34
CA ILE A 195 -12.02 -3.51 9.10
C ILE A 195 -13.00 -3.26 7.97
N THR A 196 -12.47 -2.67 6.90
CA THR A 196 -13.13 -2.48 5.63
C THR A 196 -12.34 -3.18 4.53
N VAL A 197 -12.91 -3.25 3.33
CA VAL A 197 -12.21 -3.81 2.15
C VAL A 197 -10.92 -3.05 1.85
N GLU A 198 -10.88 -1.74 2.16
CA GLU A 198 -9.76 -0.86 1.85
C GLU A 198 -8.58 -1.04 2.81
N ASN A 199 -8.83 -1.21 4.11
CA ASN A 199 -7.76 -1.29 5.11
C ASN A 199 -7.33 -2.73 5.47
N LEU A 200 -8.15 -3.75 5.18
CA LEU A 200 -7.85 -5.15 5.48
C LEU A 200 -6.46 -5.60 4.97
N PRO A 201 -6.04 -5.29 3.72
CA PRO A 201 -4.73 -5.70 3.24
C PRO A 201 -3.56 -5.22 4.11
N THR A 202 -3.69 -4.04 4.73
CA THR A 202 -2.67 -3.48 5.62
C THR A 202 -2.52 -4.32 6.88
N TYR A 203 -3.63 -4.73 7.49
CA TYR A 203 -3.62 -5.56 8.70
C TYR A 203 -3.20 -7.00 8.42
N LEU A 204 -3.53 -7.56 7.26
CA LEU A 204 -3.10 -8.90 6.87
C LEU A 204 -1.57 -9.03 6.73
N ARG A 205 -0.87 -7.95 6.37
CA ARG A 205 0.60 -7.91 6.27
C ARG A 205 1.30 -8.12 7.62
N LEU A 206 0.60 -7.89 8.74
CA LEU A 206 1.15 -8.15 10.08
C LEU A 206 1.37 -9.65 10.34
N GLN A 207 0.80 -10.53 9.51
CA GLN A 207 0.89 -11.98 9.64
C GLN A 207 0.39 -12.55 10.97
N LYS A 208 -0.40 -11.78 11.71
CA LYS A 208 -1.06 -12.20 12.95
C LYS A 208 -2.47 -12.72 12.68
N PRO A 209 -2.99 -13.68 13.47
CA PRO A 209 -4.39 -14.06 13.40
C PRO A 209 -5.31 -12.86 13.70
N LEU A 210 -6.45 -12.79 13.00
CA LEU A 210 -7.43 -11.73 13.21
C LEU A 210 -8.38 -12.12 14.35
N PHE A 211 -8.59 -11.21 15.29
CA PHE A 211 -9.59 -11.33 16.36
C PHE A 211 -10.71 -10.34 16.05
N ILE A 212 -11.78 -10.83 15.42
CA ILE A 212 -12.81 -10.02 14.76
C ILE A 212 -14.11 -10.05 15.54
N LEU A 213 -14.59 -8.87 15.96
CA LEU A 213 -15.96 -8.69 16.46
C LEU A 213 -16.89 -8.27 15.31
N PHE A 214 -17.84 -9.13 14.94
CA PHE A 214 -18.89 -8.83 13.97
C PHE A 214 -20.09 -8.18 14.66
N SER A 215 -20.58 -7.09 14.08
CA SER A 215 -21.76 -6.36 14.54
C SER A 215 -22.61 -5.89 13.35
N ASP A 216 -23.94 -5.91 13.50
CA ASP A 216 -24.86 -5.34 12.51
C ASP A 216 -24.84 -3.80 12.51
N ASP A 217 -24.43 -3.18 13.61
CA ASP A 217 -24.48 -1.74 13.86
C ASP A 217 -23.19 -1.26 14.56
N SER A 218 -23.25 -0.15 15.29
CA SER A 218 -22.18 0.28 16.17
C SER A 218 -21.85 -0.78 17.23
N ILE A 219 -20.60 -0.78 17.67
CA ILE A 219 -20.15 -1.68 18.73
C ILE A 219 -20.80 -1.26 20.05
N ASN A 220 -21.35 -2.21 20.79
CA ASN A 220 -21.74 -2.00 22.18
C ASN A 220 -20.53 -1.47 22.98
N PRO A 221 -20.64 -0.30 23.65
CA PRO A 221 -19.56 0.29 24.44
C PRO A 221 -18.93 -0.66 25.47
N GLU A 222 -19.71 -1.59 26.04
CA GLU A 222 -19.22 -2.56 27.02
C GLU A 222 -18.28 -3.58 26.39
N HIS A 223 -18.64 -4.13 25.21
CA HIS A 223 -17.79 -5.06 24.48
C HIS A 223 -16.51 -4.37 24.00
N LYS A 224 -16.63 -3.13 23.51
CA LYS A 224 -15.47 -2.32 23.12
C LYS A 224 -14.54 -2.10 24.31
N LYS A 225 -15.09 -1.74 25.48
CA LYS A 225 -14.31 -1.55 26.72
C LYS A 225 -13.60 -2.85 27.12
N ALA A 226 -14.30 -3.99 27.12
CA ALA A 226 -13.70 -5.28 27.46
C ALA A 226 -12.50 -5.61 26.57
N ILE A 227 -12.64 -5.51 25.24
CA ILE A 227 -11.55 -5.80 24.30
C ILE A 227 -10.38 -4.81 24.50
N LEU A 228 -10.66 -3.51 24.65
CA LEU A 228 -9.62 -2.51 24.88
C LEU A 228 -8.87 -2.72 26.20
N THR A 229 -9.53 -3.24 27.25
CA THR A 229 -8.84 -3.62 28.49
C THR A 229 -7.86 -4.78 28.25
N LEU A 230 -8.25 -5.79 27.48
CA LEU A 230 -7.38 -6.92 27.13
C LEU A 230 -6.16 -6.49 26.32
N VAL A 231 -6.37 -5.56 25.39
CA VAL A 231 -5.29 -4.92 24.62
C VAL A 231 -4.32 -4.20 25.56
N LYS A 232 -4.81 -3.40 26.51
CA LYS A 232 -3.95 -2.71 27.48
C LYS A 232 -3.19 -3.68 28.38
N GLY A 233 -3.80 -4.81 28.72
CA GLY A 233 -3.18 -5.90 29.47
C GLY A 233 -2.18 -6.75 28.67
N LYS A 234 -1.92 -6.42 27.40
CA LYS A 234 -1.03 -7.18 26.49
C LYS A 234 -1.45 -8.65 26.27
N HIS A 235 -2.71 -8.97 26.52
CA HIS A 235 -3.24 -10.33 26.33
C HIS A 235 -3.59 -10.63 24.87
N LEU A 236 -3.59 -9.62 24.00
CA LEU A 236 -3.92 -9.74 22.58
C LEU A 236 -2.73 -9.44 21.66
N ASP A 237 -1.50 -9.39 22.18
CA ASP A 237 -0.30 -9.05 21.39
C ASP A 237 -0.02 -10.03 20.23
N LEU A 238 -0.48 -11.28 20.38
CA LEU A 238 -0.39 -12.32 19.35
C LEU A 238 -1.44 -12.16 18.23
N PHE A 239 -2.50 -11.41 18.49
CA PHE A 239 -3.64 -11.24 17.59
C PHE A 239 -3.66 -9.82 16.99
N THR A 240 -4.45 -9.65 15.94
CA THR A 240 -4.87 -8.33 15.46
C THR A 240 -6.33 -8.12 15.87
N PRO A 241 -6.59 -7.45 17.00
CA PRO A 241 -7.95 -7.19 17.44
C PRO A 241 -8.59 -6.13 16.56
N CYS A 242 -9.78 -6.43 16.05
CA CYS A 242 -10.52 -5.55 15.16
C CYS A 242 -12.02 -5.86 15.18
N TRP A 243 -12.81 -5.04 14.52
CA TRP A 243 -14.24 -5.29 14.39
C TRP A 243 -14.71 -5.06 12.95
N LEU A 244 -15.86 -5.64 12.60
CA LEU A 244 -16.43 -5.53 11.26
C LEU A 244 -17.92 -5.16 11.38
N ASN A 245 -18.27 -4.02 10.79
CA ASN A 245 -19.65 -3.57 10.68
C ASN A 245 -20.30 -4.17 9.44
N LEU A 246 -21.36 -4.97 9.62
CA LEU A 246 -22.06 -5.64 8.53
C LEU A 246 -22.92 -4.71 7.66
N LYS A 247 -23.25 -3.50 8.12
CA LYS A 247 -23.91 -2.47 7.30
C LYS A 247 -22.91 -1.74 6.41
N ASN A 248 -21.78 -1.33 6.97
CA ASN A 248 -20.74 -0.62 6.21
C ASN A 248 -20.00 -1.56 5.24
N THR A 249 -19.76 -2.81 5.67
CA THR A 249 -19.06 -3.83 4.89
C THR A 249 -19.98 -5.04 4.67
N PRO A 250 -20.91 -4.99 3.70
CA PRO A 250 -21.94 -6.02 3.51
C PRO A 250 -21.37 -7.40 3.14
N VAL A 251 -20.16 -7.44 2.56
CA VAL A 251 -19.43 -8.69 2.28
C VAL A 251 -19.21 -9.51 3.57
N GLY A 252 -19.18 -8.87 4.75
CA GLY A 252 -19.06 -9.54 6.04
C GLY A 252 -20.15 -10.59 6.30
N ARG A 253 -21.37 -10.42 5.77
CA ARG A 253 -22.43 -11.42 5.90
C ARG A 253 -22.09 -12.70 5.13
N GLY A 254 -21.53 -12.55 3.93
CA GLY A 254 -21.03 -13.67 3.14
C GLY A 254 -19.85 -14.39 3.80
N ILE A 255 -18.98 -13.63 4.50
CA ILE A 255 -17.88 -14.20 5.30
C ILE A 255 -18.43 -15.07 6.43
N LEU A 256 -19.39 -14.54 7.21
CA LEU A 256 -20.02 -15.31 8.28
C LEU A 256 -20.73 -16.56 7.76
N GLN A 257 -21.45 -16.43 6.64
CA GLN A 257 -22.09 -17.58 6.00
C GLN A 257 -21.07 -18.63 5.54
N ALA A 258 -19.91 -18.21 5.03
CA ALA A 258 -18.84 -19.14 4.65
C ALA A 258 -18.21 -19.85 5.87
N TYR A 259 -18.16 -19.18 7.02
CA TYR A 259 -17.58 -19.76 8.24
C TYR A 259 -18.51 -20.76 8.92
N PHE A 260 -19.80 -20.46 8.99
CA PHE A 260 -20.79 -21.24 9.76
C PHE A 260 -21.76 -22.05 8.90
N GLY A 261 -21.77 -21.87 7.58
CA GLY A 261 -22.77 -22.41 6.64
C GLY A 261 -24.13 -21.69 6.71
N VAL A 262 -24.52 -21.24 7.89
CA VAL A 262 -25.73 -20.46 8.18
C VAL A 262 -25.34 -19.12 8.79
N LEU A 263 -26.12 -18.06 8.57
CA LEU A 263 -25.84 -16.76 9.17
C LEU A 263 -26.06 -16.82 10.70
N PRO A 264 -25.01 -16.66 11.52
CA PRO A 264 -25.13 -16.67 12.98
C PRO A 264 -25.72 -15.35 13.50
N PRO A 265 -26.29 -15.33 14.72
CA PRO A 265 -26.72 -14.08 15.35
C PRO A 265 -25.51 -13.20 15.72
N THR A 266 -25.68 -11.88 15.63
CA THR A 266 -24.69 -10.89 16.08
C THR A 266 -25.13 -10.23 17.39
N PRO A 267 -24.20 -9.71 18.24
CA PRO A 267 -22.75 -9.62 18.04
C PRO A 267 -22.04 -10.98 18.19
N LEU A 268 -21.03 -11.21 17.36
CA LEU A 268 -20.29 -12.46 17.33
C LEU A 268 -18.80 -12.21 17.25
N LEU A 269 -18.02 -12.93 18.06
CA LEU A 269 -16.58 -12.81 18.09
C LEU A 269 -15.93 -14.06 17.47
N VAL A 270 -14.97 -13.85 16.57
CA VAL A 270 -14.31 -14.90 15.80
C VAL A 270 -12.81 -14.67 15.76
N VAL A 271 -12.02 -15.74 15.94
CA VAL A 271 -10.58 -15.76 15.68
C VAL A 271 -10.32 -16.49 14.37
N VAL A 272 -9.61 -15.83 13.45
CA VAL A 272 -9.27 -16.36 12.13
C VAL A 272 -7.77 -16.44 11.99
N ASN A 273 -7.23 -17.66 11.92
CA ASN A 273 -5.81 -17.91 11.71
C ASN A 273 -5.53 -18.20 10.23
N LEU A 274 -5.37 -17.14 9.43
CA LEU A 274 -5.12 -17.25 7.99
C LEU A 274 -3.74 -17.84 7.66
N HIS A 275 -2.73 -17.55 8.48
CA HIS A 275 -1.33 -17.90 8.19
C HIS A 275 -0.91 -19.26 8.77
N SER A 276 -1.69 -19.83 9.70
CA SER A 276 -1.43 -21.14 10.30
C SER A 276 -2.62 -22.08 10.09
N GLY A 277 -2.77 -22.57 8.85
CA GLY A 277 -3.71 -23.64 8.53
C GLY A 277 -5.16 -23.20 8.30
N GLY A 278 -5.49 -21.90 8.32
CA GLY A 278 -6.82 -21.41 7.95
C GLY A 278 -7.91 -21.67 8.99
N GLN A 279 -7.53 -21.96 10.25
CA GLN A 279 -8.48 -22.35 11.29
C GLN A 279 -9.34 -21.16 11.74
N VAL A 280 -10.64 -21.41 11.92
CA VAL A 280 -11.61 -20.43 12.41
C VAL A 280 -12.21 -20.92 13.71
N PHE A 281 -12.14 -20.09 14.75
CA PHE A 281 -12.73 -20.35 16.07
C PHE A 281 -13.76 -19.27 16.36
N ALA A 282 -14.88 -19.60 16.99
CA ALA A 282 -15.82 -18.59 17.47
C ALA A 282 -15.99 -18.65 18.97
N PHE A 283 -16.26 -17.50 19.52
CA PHE A 283 -16.57 -17.36 20.93
C PHE A 283 -17.92 -18.04 21.24
N PRO A 284 -18.02 -18.79 22.35
CA PRO A 284 -19.24 -19.50 22.71
C PRO A 284 -20.44 -18.55 22.86
N SER A 285 -21.56 -18.86 22.18
CA SER A 285 -22.76 -18.01 22.15
C SER A 285 -23.53 -17.98 23.47
N ASP A 286 -23.28 -18.95 24.36
CA ASP A 286 -23.84 -19.05 25.70
C ASP A 286 -23.14 -18.14 26.72
N GLN A 287 -21.98 -17.58 26.36
CA GLN A 287 -21.20 -16.73 27.25
C GLN A 287 -21.37 -15.25 26.90
N ALA A 288 -21.42 -14.41 27.94
CA ALA A 288 -21.37 -12.96 27.76
C ALA A 288 -19.94 -12.53 27.38
N ILE A 289 -19.83 -11.59 26.43
CA ILE A 289 -18.56 -10.98 26.01
C ILE A 289 -18.07 -10.04 27.13
N THR A 290 -17.38 -10.61 28.12
CA THR A 290 -16.76 -9.92 29.26
C THR A 290 -15.26 -10.18 29.28
N GLU A 291 -14.49 -9.32 29.95
CA GLU A 291 -13.02 -9.45 30.04
C GLU A 291 -12.59 -10.84 30.55
N GLN A 292 -13.24 -11.34 31.61
CA GLN A 292 -12.90 -12.62 32.24
C GLN A 292 -13.19 -13.80 31.30
N ASN A 293 -14.36 -13.83 30.67
CA ASN A 293 -14.73 -14.91 29.77
C ASN A 293 -13.84 -14.93 28.53
N LEU A 294 -13.50 -13.75 27.99
CA LEU A 294 -12.57 -13.63 26.86
C LEU A 294 -11.17 -14.11 27.22
N LEU A 295 -10.63 -13.75 28.39
CA LEU A 295 -9.32 -14.24 28.84
C LEU A 295 -9.30 -15.77 29.00
N LEU A 296 -10.35 -16.33 29.61
CA LEU A 296 -10.46 -17.77 29.77
C LEU A 296 -10.52 -18.48 28.42
N TRP A 297 -11.29 -17.95 27.47
CA TRP A 297 -11.38 -18.50 26.12
C TRP A 297 -10.07 -18.40 25.34
N LEU A 298 -9.38 -17.25 25.40
CA LEU A 298 -8.06 -17.08 24.76
C LEU A 298 -7.02 -18.05 25.31
N LYS A 299 -6.99 -18.28 26.64
CA LYS A 299 -6.11 -19.28 27.25
C LYS A 299 -6.44 -20.70 26.79
N LYS A 300 -7.71 -21.04 26.59
CA LYS A 300 -8.12 -22.34 26.05
C LYS A 300 -7.71 -22.50 24.59
N LEU A 301 -7.81 -21.44 23.78
CA LEU A 301 -7.33 -21.42 22.40
C LEU A 301 -5.81 -21.66 22.35
N GLU A 302 -5.03 -20.98 23.18
CA GLU A 302 -3.58 -21.17 23.29
C GLU A 302 -3.21 -22.59 23.75
N ALA A 303 -4.01 -23.17 24.65
CA ALA A 303 -3.85 -24.55 25.11
C ALA A 303 -4.33 -25.61 24.10
N GLY A 304 -4.92 -25.22 22.97
CA GLY A 304 -5.47 -26.13 21.96
C GLY A 304 -6.71 -26.91 22.42
N LEU A 305 -7.42 -26.41 23.43
CA LEU A 305 -8.60 -27.07 24.02
C LEU A 305 -9.92 -26.69 23.33
N GLU A 306 -9.91 -25.67 22.48
CA GLU A 306 -11.08 -25.24 21.71
C GLU A 306 -11.10 -25.90 20.32
N SER A 307 -12.28 -26.37 19.90
CA SER A 307 -12.49 -26.91 18.55
C SER A 307 -12.68 -25.78 17.54
N HIS A 308 -12.02 -25.88 16.40
CA HIS A 308 -12.29 -24.99 15.27
C HIS A 308 -13.67 -25.31 14.66
N ILE A 309 -14.36 -24.30 14.14
CA ILE A 309 -15.66 -24.45 13.47
C ILE A 309 -15.45 -24.89 12.02
N THR A 310 -14.47 -24.27 11.36
CA THR A 310 -14.14 -24.58 9.98
C THR A 310 -12.65 -24.36 9.73
N ILE A 311 -12.18 -24.94 8.64
CA ILE A 311 -10.83 -24.76 8.12
C ILE A 311 -10.99 -24.14 6.74
N LEU A 312 -10.45 -22.94 6.56
CA LEU A 312 -10.45 -22.26 5.29
C LEU A 312 -9.53 -23.01 4.32
N PRO A 313 -10.03 -23.46 3.16
CA PRO A 313 -9.23 -24.22 2.22
C PRO A 313 -8.12 -23.32 1.68
N ALA A 314 -6.90 -23.88 1.58
CA ALA A 314 -5.81 -23.25 0.85
C ALA A 314 -6.12 -23.30 -0.65
N GLN A 315 -6.86 -22.30 -1.14
CA GLN A 315 -7.11 -22.12 -2.57
C GLN A 315 -6.12 -21.12 -3.14
N GLU A 316 -5.50 -21.48 -4.27
CA GLU A 316 -4.77 -20.51 -5.07
C GLU A 316 -5.74 -19.44 -5.55
N TRP A 317 -5.43 -18.17 -5.26
CA TRP A 317 -6.19 -17.06 -5.81
C TRP A 317 -6.04 -17.06 -7.33
N LYS A 318 -7.14 -17.35 -8.02
CA LYS A 318 -7.23 -17.30 -9.48
C LYS A 318 -8.07 -16.10 -9.89
N PRO A 319 -7.74 -15.42 -11.00
CA PRO A 319 -8.59 -14.37 -11.51
C PRO A 319 -9.99 -14.92 -11.76
N PRO A 320 -11.06 -14.15 -11.48
CA PRO A 320 -12.44 -14.61 -11.63
C PRO A 320 -12.80 -14.95 -13.07
N LEU A 321 -12.03 -14.44 -14.03
CA LEU A 321 -12.15 -14.72 -15.46
C LEU A 321 -10.84 -15.34 -15.97
N PRO A 322 -10.91 -16.21 -16.99
CA PRO A 322 -9.72 -16.69 -17.66
C PRO A 322 -8.92 -15.53 -18.26
N ALA A 323 -7.61 -15.67 -18.31
CA ALA A 323 -6.76 -14.67 -18.94
C ALA A 323 -7.15 -14.50 -20.43
N TYR A 324 -7.19 -13.25 -20.90
CA TYR A 324 -7.39 -12.97 -22.32
C TYR A 324 -6.22 -13.56 -23.12
N ASN A 325 -6.54 -14.37 -24.13
CA ASN A 325 -5.57 -14.86 -25.08
C ASN A 325 -5.50 -13.91 -26.28
N PHE A 326 -4.69 -12.86 -26.15
CA PHE A 326 -4.55 -11.83 -27.18
C PHE A 326 -4.05 -12.39 -28.52
N LEU A 327 -3.22 -13.44 -28.52
CA LEU A 327 -2.76 -14.11 -29.74
C LEU A 327 -3.95 -14.69 -30.51
N ARG A 328 -4.80 -15.45 -29.82
CA ARG A 328 -6.01 -16.03 -30.43
C ARG A 328 -6.99 -14.96 -30.93
N MET A 329 -7.08 -13.82 -30.23
CA MET A 329 -7.90 -12.70 -30.68
C MET A 329 -7.33 -12.03 -31.94
N MET A 330 -6.00 -11.90 -32.05
CA MET A 330 -5.35 -11.38 -33.26
C MET A 330 -5.49 -12.34 -34.44
N ASP A 331 -5.31 -13.65 -34.21
CA ASP A 331 -5.52 -14.67 -35.24
C ASP A 331 -6.97 -14.64 -35.76
N ALA A 332 -7.94 -14.53 -34.85
CA ALA A 332 -9.35 -14.40 -35.20
C ALA A 332 -9.63 -13.10 -35.99
N ALA A 333 -9.07 -11.97 -35.56
CA ALA A 333 -9.21 -10.69 -36.26
C ALA A 333 -8.59 -10.73 -37.68
N ALA A 334 -7.38 -11.30 -37.80
CA ALA A 334 -6.71 -11.49 -39.09
C ALA A 334 -7.50 -12.42 -40.01
N SER A 335 -8.06 -13.52 -39.48
CA SER A 335 -8.90 -14.44 -40.25
C SER A 335 -10.23 -13.82 -40.70
N SER A 336 -10.77 -12.86 -39.94
CA SER A 336 -11.98 -12.11 -40.29
C SER A 336 -11.77 -11.00 -41.34
N HIS A 337 -10.51 -10.66 -41.67
CA HIS A 337 -10.16 -9.66 -42.67
C HIS A 337 -9.77 -10.25 -44.04
N HIS A 338 -9.95 -11.56 -44.23
CA HIS A 338 -9.91 -12.18 -45.55
C HIS A 338 -11.33 -12.47 -46.07
N PRO A 339 -12.00 -11.52 -46.75
CA PRO A 339 -12.92 -11.96 -47.79
C PRO A 339 -12.06 -12.61 -48.86
N ALA A 340 -12.44 -13.81 -49.29
CA ALA A 340 -11.75 -14.54 -50.35
C ALA A 340 -11.59 -13.65 -51.61
N ARG A 341 -10.44 -12.99 -51.74
CA ARG A 341 -9.96 -12.51 -53.03
C ARG A 341 -9.49 -13.75 -53.78
N LYS A 342 -10.28 -14.15 -54.77
CA LYS A 342 -9.75 -14.93 -55.89
C LYS A 342 -8.74 -14.03 -56.60
N ASP A 343 -7.45 -14.26 -56.35
CA ASP A 343 -6.41 -13.69 -57.20
C ASP A 343 -6.42 -14.47 -58.53
N PRO A 344 -6.38 -13.80 -59.71
CA PRO A 344 -6.29 -14.49 -60.99
C PRO A 344 -4.90 -15.11 -61.16
N GLU A 345 -4.87 -16.33 -61.68
CA GLU A 345 -3.65 -17.06 -62.04
C GLU A 345 -2.75 -16.22 -62.96
N CYS A 346 -1.46 -16.13 -62.61
CA CYS A 346 -0.42 -15.79 -63.56
C CYS A 346 0.54 -16.98 -63.66
N MET A 347 0.54 -17.60 -64.84
CA MET A 347 1.34 -18.76 -65.20
C MET A 347 2.84 -18.46 -65.11
N LYS A 348 3.60 -19.46 -64.67
CA LYS A 348 5.06 -19.46 -64.75
C LYS A 348 5.48 -19.60 -66.21
N GLU A 349 6.09 -18.56 -66.78
CA GLU A 349 6.90 -18.71 -67.99
C GLU A 349 8.34 -19.05 -67.62
N THR A 350 8.91 -19.98 -68.39
CA THR A 350 10.25 -20.53 -68.18
C THR A 350 11.24 -19.78 -69.06
N VAL A 351 12.34 -19.36 -68.43
CA VAL A 351 13.66 -18.91 -68.92
C VAL A 351 13.94 -18.95 -70.43
N VAL A 352 14.38 -17.82 -70.98
CA VAL A 352 15.38 -17.74 -72.07
C VAL A 352 16.42 -16.66 -71.74
N GLN A 353 17.70 -17.01 -71.89
CA GLN A 353 18.89 -16.15 -71.74
C GLN A 353 19.11 -15.28 -72.98
N GLU A 354 19.64 -14.06 -72.81
CA GLU A 354 20.97 -13.60 -73.30
C GLU A 354 21.04 -12.05 -73.32
N ASN A 355 22.20 -11.53 -72.88
CA ASN A 355 22.99 -10.33 -73.26
C ASN A 355 22.29 -9.15 -73.98
N ASP A 356 22.57 -7.86 -73.68
CA ASP A 356 23.85 -7.16 -73.54
C ASP A 356 23.61 -5.72 -72.99
N LYS A 357 24.62 -5.11 -72.35
CA LYS A 357 25.06 -3.67 -72.27
C LYS A 357 24.00 -2.53 -72.23
N GLU A 358 24.08 -1.42 -71.49
CA GLU A 358 25.18 -0.60 -70.93
C GLU A 358 24.57 0.50 -70.02
N GLN A 359 25.32 0.92 -68.99
CA GLN A 359 25.42 2.24 -68.32
C GLN A 359 24.19 3.17 -68.13
N HIS A 360 23.87 3.52 -66.86
CA HIS A 360 24.26 4.81 -66.27
C HIS A 360 23.97 4.87 -64.75
N GLU A 361 24.89 5.52 -64.03
CA GLU A 361 24.85 5.84 -62.59
C GLU A 361 23.75 6.87 -62.24
N ASP A 362 23.10 6.75 -61.07
CA ASP A 362 23.37 7.69 -59.95
C ASP A 362 22.84 7.22 -58.58
N ARG A 363 23.55 7.63 -57.53
CA ARG A 363 23.43 7.27 -56.09
C ARG A 363 22.09 7.71 -55.47
N SER A 364 21.52 7.02 -54.48
CA SER A 364 22.07 7.03 -53.11
C SER A 364 21.30 6.15 -52.10
N ALA A 365 22.10 5.54 -51.22
CA ALA A 365 21.86 5.22 -49.80
C ALA A 365 20.82 4.15 -49.39
N ASN A 366 21.28 2.90 -49.46
CA ASN A 366 20.88 1.81 -48.55
C ASN A 366 21.34 2.10 -47.11
N ARG A 367 20.50 1.82 -46.10
CA ARG A 367 20.98 1.18 -44.87
C ARG A 367 19.93 0.26 -44.25
N LYS A 368 20.28 -1.02 -44.26
CA LYS A 368 19.56 -2.18 -43.70
C LYS A 368 19.69 -2.21 -42.17
N GLU A 369 18.61 -2.52 -41.46
CA GLU A 369 18.64 -3.00 -40.08
C GLU A 369 19.09 -4.47 -40.04
N PRO A 370 19.94 -4.88 -39.09
CA PRO A 370 20.08 -6.28 -38.72
C PRO A 370 19.20 -6.61 -37.51
N THR A 371 18.52 -7.74 -37.66
CA THR A 371 17.74 -8.47 -36.67
C THR A 371 18.65 -9.00 -35.57
N GLU A 372 18.33 -8.75 -34.30
CA GLU A 372 18.94 -9.47 -33.17
C GLU A 372 17.86 -9.99 -32.22
N THR A 373 17.72 -11.32 -32.21
CA THR A 373 16.85 -12.12 -31.35
C THR A 373 17.29 -12.03 -29.89
N LEU A 374 16.47 -11.43 -29.01
CA LEU A 374 16.69 -11.45 -27.57
C LEU A 374 15.80 -12.52 -26.89
N ARG A 375 16.48 -13.57 -26.39
CA ARG A 375 15.94 -14.60 -25.49
C ARG A 375 15.32 -13.95 -24.25
N ILE A 376 14.01 -14.17 -24.05
CA ILE A 376 13.31 -13.80 -22.81
C ILE A 376 13.71 -14.79 -21.70
N LYS A 377 14.53 -14.33 -20.74
CA LYS A 377 14.71 -15.03 -19.46
C LYS A 377 13.47 -14.76 -18.59
N ARG A 378 12.80 -15.84 -18.18
CA ARG A 378 11.68 -15.85 -17.24
C ARG A 378 12.21 -15.53 -15.83
N TRP A 379 11.80 -14.40 -15.24
CA TRP A 379 12.19 -14.02 -13.87
C TRP A 379 11.06 -14.36 -12.88
N ASN A 380 11.37 -15.17 -11.88
CA ASN A 380 10.44 -15.56 -10.81
C ASN A 380 10.30 -14.44 -9.76
N ARG A 381 9.05 -14.19 -9.34
CA ARG A 381 8.62 -13.13 -8.43
C ARG A 381 8.77 -13.58 -6.96
N SER A 382 9.91 -13.28 -6.33
CA SER A 382 10.04 -13.40 -4.87
C SER A 382 11.11 -12.51 -4.24
N ASN A 383 11.50 -11.38 -4.85
CA ASN A 383 12.52 -10.47 -4.30
C ASN A 383 12.17 -8.98 -4.54
N VAL A 384 11.18 -8.44 -3.82
CA VAL A 384 11.03 -6.97 -3.68
C VAL A 384 11.71 -6.44 -2.40
N PHE A 385 12.31 -7.32 -1.59
CA PHE A 385 13.22 -6.93 -0.51
C PHE A 385 14.49 -7.78 -0.57
N LYS A 386 15.46 -7.36 -1.40
CA LYS A 386 16.89 -7.69 -1.24
C LYS A 386 17.69 -6.73 -2.13
N ALA A 387 18.48 -5.88 -1.49
CA ALA A 387 19.50 -5.09 -2.17
C ALA A 387 20.63 -6.01 -2.62
N GLU A 388 21.01 -5.94 -3.90
CA GLU A 388 22.26 -6.51 -4.40
C GLU A 388 23.27 -5.38 -4.63
N LYS A 389 24.42 -5.48 -3.96
CA LYS A 389 25.73 -5.53 -4.63
C LYS A 389 26.81 -6.01 -3.65
N SER A 390 27.24 -7.25 -3.86
CA SER A 390 28.58 -7.69 -3.49
C SER A 390 29.60 -7.03 -4.45
N PHE A 391 30.53 -6.26 -3.91
CA PHE A 391 31.77 -5.94 -4.61
C PHE A 391 32.79 -7.04 -4.30
N ARG A 392 33.25 -7.73 -5.36
CA ARG A 392 34.45 -8.59 -5.30
C ARG A 392 35.68 -7.69 -5.29
N HIS A 393 36.58 -7.94 -4.35
CA HIS A 393 38.00 -7.64 -4.54
C HIS A 393 38.76 -8.96 -4.55
N ASP A 394 39.39 -9.25 -5.69
CA ASP A 394 40.52 -10.17 -5.77
C ASP A 394 41.72 -9.52 -5.08
N ASN A 395 42.40 -10.25 -4.21
CA ASN A 395 43.85 -10.31 -4.26
C ASN A 395 44.43 -11.57 -3.58
N LYS A 396 45.29 -12.19 -4.37
CA LYS A 396 46.26 -13.25 -4.18
C LYS A 396 47.02 -13.30 -2.85
N GLU A 397 47.41 -14.55 -2.52
CA GLU A 397 48.71 -14.99 -1.96
C GLU A 397 49.19 -14.31 -0.65
N LEU A 398 49.03 -15.00 0.49
CA LEU A 398 50.05 -15.88 1.10
C LEU A 398 49.48 -16.58 2.34
#